data_AF-A0A933MWA5-F1
#
_entry.id   AF-A0A933MWA5-F1
#
_cell.length_a   1.000
_cell.length_b   1.000
_cell.length_c   1.000
_cell.angle_alpha   90.00
_cell.angle_beta   90.00
_cell.angle_gamma   90.00
#
_symmetry.space_group_name_H-M   'P 1'
#
loop_
_entity.id
_entity.type
_entity.pdbx_description
1 polymer ?
#
loop_
_entity_poly.entity_id
_entity_poly.type
_entity_poly.pdbx_seq_one_letter_code
_entity_poly.pdbx_strand_id
1 'polypeptide(L)'
;MDERDRLVAALAQNGIRFLAGGGAEANHLSPAELIASLARHLDPRLHLALTSLFLLHPDWAIYVPSIAATLDGAALVELQARYMAAVYLQRRWRTRLGYYLDDFPLLPDLYGRALGLPSPDERFGKTGLVALADWHAQRSAYPFNRLASYHKSAELLFGQLIAEARHHELATTG
;
A
#
# COMPACT_ATOMS: atom_id res chain seq x y z
N MET A 1 -21.10 8.57 11.33
CA MET A 1 -19.65 8.36 11.18
C MET A 1 -19.35 8.42 9.69
N ASP A 2 -18.42 9.27 9.27
CA ASP A 2 -18.00 9.34 7.87
C ASP A 2 -17.27 8.04 7.48
N GLU A 3 -17.52 7.51 6.28
CA GLU A 3 -16.90 6.28 5.79
C GLU A 3 -15.38 6.44 5.71
N ARG A 4 -14.92 7.64 5.33
CA ARG A 4 -13.50 7.98 5.32
C ARG A 4 -12.87 7.82 6.71
N ASP A 5 -13.51 8.35 7.74
CA ASP A 5 -13.00 8.28 9.12
C ASP A 5 -12.99 6.84 9.64
N ARG A 6 -13.99 6.04 9.28
CA ARG A 6 -14.01 4.60 9.56
C ARG A 6 -12.81 3.88 8.94
N LEU A 7 -12.50 4.18 7.67
CA LEU A 7 -11.33 3.59 6.98
C LEU A 7 -10.01 4.04 7.58
N VAL A 8 -9.89 5.31 7.99
CA VAL A 8 -8.70 5.81 8.70
C VAL A 8 -8.53 5.10 10.05
N ALA A 9 -9.60 4.89 10.81
CA ALA A 9 -9.55 4.15 12.07
C ALA A 9 -9.15 2.67 11.86
N ALA A 10 -9.67 2.02 10.82
CA ALA A 10 -9.29 0.65 10.46
C ALA A 10 -7.83 0.55 10.01
N LEU A 11 -7.34 1.52 9.23
CA LEU A 11 -5.93 1.63 8.85
C LEU A 11 -5.02 1.76 10.07
N ALA A 12 -5.38 2.61 11.04
CA ALA A 12 -4.61 2.82 12.25
C ALA A 12 -4.49 1.55 13.12
N GLN A 13 -5.57 0.76 13.22
CA GLN A 13 -5.55 -0.55 13.89
C GLN A 13 -4.61 -1.54 13.21
N ASN A 14 -4.45 -1.43 11.89
CA ASN A 14 -3.56 -2.26 11.08
C ASN A 14 -2.19 -1.60 10.85
N GLY A 15 -1.78 -0.68 11.74
CA GLY A 15 -0.43 -0.12 11.74
C GLY A 15 -0.18 1.00 10.73
N ILE A 16 -1.20 1.56 10.07
CA ILE A 16 -1.07 2.74 9.21
C ILE A 16 -1.59 3.98 9.93
N ARG A 17 -0.69 4.82 10.46
CA ARG A 17 -1.01 5.94 11.36
C ARG A 17 -0.69 7.32 10.78
N PHE A 18 -0.02 7.40 9.64
CA PHE A 18 0.36 8.67 9.00
C PHE A 18 -0.83 9.48 8.42
N LEU A 19 -2.05 8.94 8.43
CA LEU A 19 -3.27 9.62 7.95
C LEU A 19 -4.07 10.34 9.06
N ALA A 20 -3.53 10.39 10.29
CA ALA A 20 -4.19 10.85 11.52
C ALA A 20 -5.34 11.85 11.33
N GLY A 21 -6.55 11.42 11.71
CA GLY A 21 -7.76 12.23 11.77
C GLY A 21 -8.80 11.56 12.67
N GLY A 22 -9.02 12.16 13.85
CA GLY A 22 -10.17 11.97 14.75
C GLY A 22 -10.34 10.60 15.42
N GLY A 23 -10.51 10.60 16.74
CA GLY A 23 -10.78 9.42 17.57
C GLY A 23 -12.14 8.76 17.33
N ALA A 24 -12.39 8.32 16.10
CA ALA A 24 -13.54 7.50 15.75
C ALA A 24 -13.39 6.11 16.39
N GLU A 25 -14.49 5.56 16.88
CA GLU A 25 -14.48 4.20 17.39
C GLU A 25 -14.16 3.20 16.28
N ALA A 26 -13.25 2.29 16.61
CA ALA A 26 -12.76 1.23 15.79
C ALA A 26 -13.88 0.23 15.42
N ASN A 27 -14.56 0.42 14.30
CA ASN A 27 -15.29 -0.69 13.68
C ASN A 27 -14.28 -1.63 13.01
N HIS A 28 -14.18 -2.86 13.53
CA HIS A 28 -13.28 -3.88 12.99
C HIS A 28 -13.72 -4.25 11.56
N LEU A 29 -12.89 -3.92 10.57
CA LEU A 29 -13.03 -4.38 9.20
C LEU A 29 -12.12 -5.59 9.01
N SER A 30 -12.62 -6.63 8.35
CA SER A 30 -11.74 -7.72 7.91
C SER A 30 -10.72 -7.20 6.88
N PRO A 31 -9.56 -7.87 6.73
CA PRO A 31 -8.56 -7.50 5.73
C PRO A 31 -9.13 -7.31 4.32
N ALA A 32 -10.00 -8.23 3.90
CA ALA A 32 -10.59 -8.19 2.57
C ALA A 32 -11.55 -7.00 2.38
N GLU A 33 -12.38 -6.72 3.38
CA GLU A 33 -13.27 -5.55 3.37
C GLU A 33 -12.48 -4.24 3.34
N LEU A 34 -11.43 -4.12 4.16
CA LEU A 34 -10.59 -2.93 4.20
C LEU A 34 -9.90 -2.68 2.84
N ILE A 35 -9.28 -3.70 2.25
CA ILE A 35 -8.63 -3.58 0.93
C ILE A 35 -9.66 -3.17 -0.14
N ALA A 36 -10.82 -3.83 -0.18
CA ALA A 36 -11.85 -3.55 -1.17
C ALA A 36 -12.42 -2.13 -1.03
N SER A 37 -12.67 -1.69 0.20
CA SER A 37 -13.18 -0.33 0.46
C SER A 37 -12.14 0.74 0.13
N LEU A 38 -10.86 0.52 0.46
CA LEU A 38 -9.78 1.44 0.09
C LEU A 38 -9.64 1.58 -1.42
N ALA A 39 -9.71 0.47 -2.17
CA ALA A 39 -9.60 0.49 -3.63
C ALA A 39 -10.78 1.19 -4.34
N ARG A 40 -11.97 1.19 -3.72
CA ARG A 40 -13.17 1.88 -4.25
C ARG A 40 -13.23 3.36 -3.87
N HIS A 41 -12.53 3.78 -2.82
CA HIS A 41 -12.65 5.14 -2.33
C HIS A 41 -12.05 6.14 -3.32
N LEU A 42 -12.50 7.40 -3.30
CA LEU A 42 -11.97 8.44 -4.19
C LEU A 42 -10.90 9.32 -3.52
N ASP A 43 -10.51 9.01 -2.28
CA ASP A 43 -9.56 9.84 -1.52
C ASP A 43 -8.14 9.38 -1.86
N PRO A 44 -7.31 10.22 -2.52
CA PRO A 44 -5.96 9.84 -2.89
C PRO A 44 -5.09 9.44 -1.69
N ARG A 45 -5.37 9.97 -0.49
CA ARG A 45 -4.63 9.65 0.73
C ARG A 45 -4.89 8.22 1.19
N LEU A 46 -6.12 7.72 1.04
CA LEU A 46 -6.47 6.33 1.33
C LEU A 46 -5.81 5.37 0.33
N HIS A 47 -5.71 5.76 -0.95
CA HIS A 47 -4.94 4.99 -1.92
C HIS A 47 -3.44 4.93 -1.60
N LEU A 48 -2.86 6.01 -1.08
CA LEU A 48 -1.47 5.98 -0.61
C LEU A 48 -1.30 4.94 0.51
N ALA A 49 -2.23 4.89 1.45
CA ALA A 49 -2.23 3.92 2.53
C ALA A 49 -2.36 2.48 2.05
N LEU A 50 -3.12 2.20 0.99
CA LEU A 50 -3.28 0.84 0.48
C LEU A 50 -1.95 0.20 0.05
N THR A 51 -1.06 0.94 -0.62
CA THR A 51 0.30 0.43 -0.93
C THR A 51 1.11 0.17 0.34
N SER A 52 1.07 1.08 1.31
CA SER A 52 1.79 0.92 2.58
C SER A 52 1.24 -0.25 3.41
N LEU A 53 -0.06 -0.52 3.32
CA LEU A 53 -0.73 -1.63 4.00
C LEU A 53 -0.21 -2.98 3.51
N PHE A 54 -0.06 -3.16 2.18
CA PHE A 54 0.57 -4.38 1.64
C PHE A 54 2.05 -4.52 2.00
N LEU A 55 2.76 -3.40 2.21
CA LEU A 55 4.14 -3.43 2.70
C LEU A 55 4.23 -3.76 4.20
N LEU A 56 3.16 -3.56 4.98
CA LEU A 56 3.12 -3.96 6.39
C LEU A 56 2.59 -5.38 6.58
N HIS A 57 1.64 -5.80 5.74
CA HIS A 57 0.98 -7.10 5.83
C HIS A 57 1.09 -7.86 4.49
N PRO A 58 2.26 -8.43 4.14
CA PRO A 58 2.43 -9.14 2.87
C PRO A 58 1.55 -10.39 2.75
N ASP A 59 1.20 -11.00 3.88
CA ASP A 59 0.27 -12.13 4.00
C ASP A 59 -1.13 -11.81 3.47
N TRP A 60 -1.54 -10.54 3.46
CA TRP A 60 -2.83 -10.12 2.93
C TRP A 60 -2.92 -10.22 1.39
N ALA A 61 -1.80 -10.51 0.71
CA ALA A 61 -1.80 -10.82 -0.71
C ALA A 61 -2.77 -11.95 -1.08
N ILE A 62 -3.07 -12.87 -0.16
CA ILE A 62 -4.01 -13.98 -0.38
C ILE A 62 -5.43 -13.51 -0.71
N TYR A 63 -5.84 -12.33 -0.21
CA TYR A 63 -7.19 -11.79 -0.44
C TYR A 63 -7.30 -11.04 -1.79
N VAL A 64 -6.17 -10.68 -2.39
CA VAL A 64 -6.14 -9.79 -3.56
C VAL A 64 -6.85 -10.38 -4.79
N PRO A 65 -6.67 -11.67 -5.15
CA PRO A 65 -7.37 -12.25 -6.30
C PRO A 65 -8.89 -12.30 -6.12
N SER A 66 -9.40 -12.65 -4.94
CA SER A 66 -10.84 -12.74 -4.70
C SER A 66 -11.49 -11.35 -4.69
N ILE A 67 -10.82 -10.34 -4.12
CA ILE A 67 -11.30 -8.95 -4.16
C ILE A 67 -11.32 -8.44 -5.59
N ALA A 68 -10.25 -8.66 -6.36
CA ALA A 68 -10.17 -8.21 -7.74
C ALA A 68 -11.29 -8.79 -8.61
N ALA A 69 -11.74 -10.02 -8.36
CA ALA A 69 -12.88 -10.63 -9.04
C ALA A 69 -14.23 -9.93 -8.77
N THR A 70 -14.32 -9.11 -7.72
CA THR A 70 -15.52 -8.34 -7.34
C THR A 70 -15.45 -6.85 -7.67
N LEU A 71 -14.29 -6.39 -8.16
CA LEU A 71 -14.07 -5.00 -8.55
C LEU A 71 -14.10 -4.85 -10.06
N ASP A 72 -14.56 -3.70 -10.51
CA ASP A 72 -14.56 -3.31 -11.90
C ASP A 72 -13.99 -1.89 -12.08
N GLY A 73 -13.82 -1.51 -13.34
CA GLY A 73 -13.43 -0.15 -13.73
C GLY A 73 -12.23 0.41 -12.97
N ALA A 74 -12.40 1.62 -12.44
CA ALA A 74 -11.34 2.35 -11.76
C ALA A 74 -10.87 1.68 -10.46
N ALA A 75 -11.76 1.03 -9.71
CA ALA A 75 -11.41 0.39 -8.45
C ALA A 75 -10.51 -0.83 -8.66
N LEU A 76 -10.79 -1.64 -9.69
CA LEU A 76 -9.92 -2.76 -10.07
C LEU A 76 -8.53 -2.27 -10.50
N VAL A 77 -8.49 -1.22 -11.34
CA VAL A 77 -7.22 -0.62 -11.80
C VAL A 77 -6.41 -0.10 -10.61
N GLU A 78 -7.04 0.60 -9.67
CA GLU A 78 -6.36 1.15 -8.50
C GLU A 78 -5.87 0.02 -7.57
N LEU A 79 -6.65 -1.05 -7.33
CA LEU A 79 -6.19 -2.21 -6.57
C LEU A 79 -4.96 -2.85 -7.21
N GLN A 80 -5.02 -3.18 -8.50
CA GLN A 80 -3.91 -3.81 -9.23
C GLN A 80 -2.67 -2.92 -9.21
N ALA A 81 -2.84 -1.62 -9.43
CA ALA A 81 -1.76 -0.65 -9.38
C ALA A 81 -1.10 -0.59 -8.00
N ARG A 82 -1.90 -0.45 -6.93
CA ARG A 82 -1.38 -0.29 -5.57
C ARG A 82 -0.71 -1.55 -5.05
N TYR A 83 -1.25 -2.71 -5.40
CA TYR A 83 -0.64 -4.00 -5.11
C TYR A 83 0.70 -4.15 -5.83
N MET A 84 0.74 -3.95 -7.15
CA MET A 84 1.98 -4.07 -7.92
C MET A 84 3.02 -3.02 -7.52
N ALA A 85 2.59 -1.81 -7.13
CA ALA A 85 3.49 -0.80 -6.57
C ALA A 85 4.14 -1.30 -5.28
N ALA A 86 3.39 -1.97 -4.40
CA ALA A 86 3.94 -2.59 -3.19
C ALA A 86 4.95 -3.69 -3.52
N VAL A 87 4.66 -4.57 -4.49
CA VAL A 87 5.59 -5.61 -4.96
C VAL A 87 6.93 -5.00 -5.40
N TYR A 88 6.90 -3.98 -6.26
CA TYR A 88 8.13 -3.35 -6.74
C TYR A 88 8.85 -2.52 -5.67
N LEU A 89 8.12 -1.77 -4.83
CA LEU A 89 8.70 -1.00 -3.74
C LEU A 89 9.36 -1.92 -2.71
N GLN A 90 8.77 -3.09 -2.44
CA GLN A 90 9.35 -4.10 -1.58
C GLN A 90 10.71 -4.55 -2.07
N ARG A 91 10.85 -4.84 -3.38
CA ARG A 91 12.14 -5.20 -3.97
C ARG A 91 13.14 -4.07 -3.87
N ARG A 92 12.69 -2.84 -4.18
CA ARG A 92 13.53 -1.64 -4.16
C ARG A 92 14.08 -1.31 -2.78
N TRP A 93 13.27 -1.50 -1.75
CA TRP A 93 13.57 -1.09 -0.39
C TRP A 93 13.78 -2.25 0.57
N ARG A 94 14.04 -3.46 0.05
CA ARG A 94 14.15 -4.68 0.84
C ARG A 94 15.03 -4.54 2.08
N THR A 95 16.26 -4.04 1.90
CA THR A 95 17.19 -3.84 3.02
C THR A 95 16.66 -2.85 4.04
N ARG A 96 16.05 -1.75 3.59
CA ARG A 96 15.51 -0.72 4.48
C ARG A 96 14.29 -1.20 5.25
N LEU A 97 13.39 -1.94 4.59
CA LEU A 97 12.22 -2.55 5.22
C LEU A 97 12.64 -3.57 6.29
N GLY A 98 13.63 -4.41 5.99
CA GLY A 98 14.14 -5.41 6.93
C GLY A 98 14.82 -4.84 8.18
N TYR A 99 15.13 -3.55 8.24
CA TYR A 99 15.58 -2.92 9.50
C TYR A 99 14.43 -2.58 10.44
N TYR A 100 13.21 -2.43 9.93
CA TYR A 100 12.05 -1.97 10.70
C TYR A 100 10.96 -3.03 10.85
N LEU A 101 10.92 -4.02 9.95
CA LEU A 101 9.91 -5.06 9.90
C LEU A 101 10.58 -6.41 10.16
N ASP A 102 10.18 -7.06 11.24
CA ASP A 102 10.51 -8.46 11.51
C ASP A 102 9.71 -9.37 10.59
N ASP A 103 10.30 -10.51 10.20
CA ASP A 103 9.70 -11.55 9.36
C ASP A 103 8.80 -11.02 8.21
N PHE A 104 9.46 -10.44 7.20
CA PHE A 104 8.80 -9.77 6.09
C PHE A 104 8.90 -10.58 4.79
N PRO A 105 7.94 -11.49 4.52
CA PRO A 105 7.97 -12.32 3.32
C PRO A 105 7.74 -11.48 2.05
N LEU A 106 8.26 -11.98 0.94
CA LEU A 106 8.11 -11.29 -0.33
C LEU A 106 6.67 -11.40 -0.85
N LEU A 107 6.08 -10.26 -1.20
CA LEU A 107 4.84 -10.18 -1.94
C LEU A 107 4.98 -10.94 -3.27
N PRO A 108 4.03 -11.82 -3.61
CA PRO A 108 4.02 -12.51 -4.88
C PRO A 108 3.66 -11.57 -6.03
N ASP A 109 4.24 -11.81 -7.21
CA ASP A 109 3.81 -11.13 -8.43
C ASP A 109 2.50 -11.76 -8.95
N LEU A 110 1.38 -11.08 -8.69
CA LEU A 110 0.05 -11.56 -9.11
C LEU A 110 -0.36 -11.07 -10.51
N TYR A 111 0.19 -9.94 -10.95
CA TYR A 111 -0.35 -9.22 -12.12
C TYR A 111 0.70 -8.81 -13.15
N GLY A 112 2.00 -8.86 -12.84
CA GLY A 112 3.08 -8.37 -13.71
C GLY A 112 2.96 -8.89 -15.14
N ARG A 113 2.83 -10.21 -15.31
CA ARG A 113 2.61 -10.83 -16.63
C ARG A 113 1.33 -10.36 -17.31
N ALA A 114 0.20 -10.34 -16.59
CA ALA A 114 -1.10 -9.98 -17.16
C ALA A 114 -1.15 -8.50 -17.60
N LEU A 115 -0.41 -7.64 -16.91
CA LEU A 115 -0.33 -6.21 -17.18
C LEU A 115 0.79 -5.84 -18.17
N GLY A 116 1.59 -6.82 -18.61
CA GLY A 116 2.75 -6.58 -19.50
C GLY A 116 3.88 -5.81 -18.82
N LEU A 117 4.04 -5.95 -17.51
CA LEU A 117 5.03 -5.22 -16.73
C LEU A 117 6.35 -6.00 -16.59
N PRO A 118 7.49 -5.30 -16.42
CA PRO A 118 8.78 -5.92 -16.14
C PRO A 118 8.77 -6.75 -14.85
N SER A 119 9.68 -7.73 -14.76
CA SER A 119 9.87 -8.53 -13.54
C SER A 119 10.21 -7.64 -12.33
N PRO A 120 9.66 -7.93 -11.13
CA PRO A 120 10.02 -7.21 -9.90
C PRO A 120 11.50 -7.26 -9.54
N ASP A 121 12.24 -8.27 -9.97
CA ASP A 121 13.66 -8.40 -9.67
C ASP A 121 14.54 -7.55 -10.61
N GLU A 122 14.00 -7.10 -11.74
CA GLU A 122 14.74 -6.27 -12.68
C GLU A 122 15.04 -4.90 -12.07
N ARG A 123 16.34 -4.56 -11.97
CA ARG A 123 16.84 -3.32 -11.36
C ARG A 123 16.19 -3.04 -10.00
N PHE A 124 15.98 -4.09 -9.20
CA PHE A 124 15.34 -4.02 -7.87
C PHE A 124 13.97 -3.32 -7.92
N GLY A 125 13.14 -3.67 -8.91
CA GLY A 125 11.78 -3.14 -9.08
C GLY A 125 11.72 -1.72 -9.65
N LYS A 126 12.85 -1.06 -9.91
CA LYS A 126 12.86 0.31 -10.44
C LYS A 126 12.23 0.39 -11.84
N THR A 127 12.58 -0.52 -12.75
CA THR A 127 12.00 -0.53 -14.10
C THR A 127 10.48 -0.76 -14.03
N GLY A 128 10.07 -1.73 -13.21
CA GLY A 128 8.66 -2.06 -12.99
C GLY A 128 7.83 -0.90 -12.45
N LEU A 129 8.34 -0.11 -11.50
CA LEU A 129 7.62 1.07 -10.97
C LEU A 129 7.34 2.13 -12.03
N VAL A 130 8.29 2.36 -12.93
CA VAL A 130 8.12 3.33 -14.03
C VAL A 130 7.07 2.81 -15.01
N ALA A 131 7.22 1.57 -15.48
CA ALA A 131 6.26 0.95 -16.39
C ALA A 131 4.85 0.87 -15.80
N LEU A 132 4.74 0.58 -14.49
CA LEU A 132 3.47 0.56 -13.77
C LEU A 132 2.83 1.95 -13.68
N ALA A 133 3.62 2.99 -13.48
CA ALA A 133 3.12 4.37 -13.46
C ALA A 133 2.53 4.75 -14.83
N ASP A 134 3.21 4.39 -15.92
CA ASP A 134 2.72 4.60 -17.29
C ASP A 134 1.44 3.79 -17.56
N TRP A 135 1.45 2.51 -17.20
CA TRP A 135 0.28 1.62 -17.31
C TRP A 135 -0.95 2.17 -16.59
N HIS A 136 -0.75 2.68 -15.36
CA HIS A 136 -1.82 3.24 -14.53
C HIS A 136 -2.30 4.59 -15.08
N ALA A 137 -1.38 5.46 -15.53
CA ALA A 137 -1.73 6.76 -16.12
C ALA A 137 -2.61 6.60 -17.36
N GLN A 138 -2.32 5.64 -18.24
CA GLN A 138 -3.13 5.35 -19.44
C GLN A 138 -4.56 4.90 -19.14
N ARG A 139 -4.83 4.42 -17.92
CA ARG A 139 -6.14 3.89 -17.48
C ARG A 139 -6.85 4.81 -16.49
N SER A 140 -6.25 5.95 -16.18
CA SER A 140 -6.77 6.93 -15.25
C SER A 140 -7.37 8.10 -16.00
N ALA A 141 -8.54 8.59 -15.57
CA ALA A 141 -9.18 9.76 -16.18
C ALA A 141 -8.44 11.08 -15.91
N TYR A 142 -7.55 11.12 -14.91
CA TYR A 142 -6.90 12.36 -14.45
C TYR A 142 -5.38 12.31 -14.62
N PRO A 143 -4.74 13.37 -15.16
CA PRO A 143 -3.30 13.49 -15.20
C PRO A 143 -2.78 13.64 -13.77
N PHE A 144 -2.19 12.57 -13.26
CA PHE A 144 -1.64 12.51 -11.91
C PHE A 144 -0.28 11.83 -11.95
N ASN A 145 0.68 12.34 -11.18
CA ASN A 145 2.02 11.76 -11.12
C ASN A 145 2.01 10.45 -10.31
N ARG A 146 1.66 9.34 -10.98
CA ARG A 146 1.50 8.01 -10.38
C ARG A 146 2.80 7.52 -9.75
N LEU A 147 3.94 7.71 -10.43
CA LEU A 147 5.24 7.31 -9.91
C LEU A 147 5.57 8.02 -8.59
N ALA A 148 5.40 9.35 -8.55
CA ALA A 148 5.61 10.11 -7.32
C ALA A 148 4.67 9.65 -6.21
N SER A 149 3.42 9.30 -6.52
CA SER A 149 2.47 8.79 -5.53
C SER A 149 2.89 7.44 -4.93
N TYR A 150 3.45 6.52 -5.72
CA TYR A 150 3.95 5.25 -5.19
C TYR A 150 5.14 5.46 -4.27
N HIS A 151 6.07 6.33 -4.68
CA HIS A 151 7.19 6.72 -3.83
C HIS A 151 6.71 7.37 -2.53
N LYS A 152 5.68 8.22 -2.62
CA LYS A 152 5.10 8.88 -1.45
C LYS A 152 4.53 7.89 -0.43
N SER A 153 3.89 6.81 -0.87
CA SER A 153 3.42 5.74 0.04
C SER A 153 4.56 5.13 0.86
N ALA A 154 5.71 4.83 0.21
CA ALA A 154 6.87 4.30 0.91
C ALA A 154 7.51 5.34 1.85
N GLU A 155 7.61 6.60 1.42
CA GLU A 155 8.15 7.69 2.25
C GLU A 155 7.32 7.91 3.52
N LEU A 156 5.99 7.93 3.40
CA LEU A 156 5.08 8.09 4.54
C LEU A 156 5.22 6.92 5.52
N LEU A 157 5.30 5.69 5.00
CA LEU A 157 5.52 4.51 5.82
C LEU A 157 6.87 4.55 6.55
N PHE A 158 7.97 4.87 5.85
CA PHE A 158 9.27 5.00 6.50
C PHE A 158 9.30 6.12 7.54
N GLY A 159 8.66 7.25 7.26
CA GLY A 159 8.54 8.34 8.23
C GLY A 159 7.86 7.88 9.52
N GLN A 160 6.80 7.08 9.39
CA GLN A 160 6.12 6.47 10.53
C GLN A 160 7.02 5.47 11.27
N LEU A 161 7.62 4.49 10.58
CA LEU A 161 8.46 3.45 11.19
C LEU A 161 9.67 4.06 11.93
N ILE A 162 10.28 5.10 11.38
CA ILE A 162 11.37 5.83 12.04
C ILE A 162 10.91 6.50 13.33
N ALA A 163 9.73 7.13 13.31
CA ALA A 163 9.19 7.77 14.51
C ALA A 163 8.89 6.72 15.59
N GLU A 164 8.29 5.58 15.21
CA GLU A 164 7.97 4.48 16.13
C GLU A 164 9.22 3.85 16.75
N ALA A 165 10.27 3.60 15.96
CA ALA A 165 11.54 3.08 16.46
C ALA A 165 12.20 4.02 17.48
N ARG A 166 12.23 5.34 17.20
CA ARG A 166 12.78 6.35 18.12
C ARG A 166 12.02 6.42 19.44
N HIS A 167 10.68 6.32 19.40
CA HIS A 167 9.87 6.29 20.60
C HIS A 167 10.13 5.05 21.46
N HIS A 168 10.37 3.89 20.83
CA HIS A 168 10.71 2.67 21.53
C HIS A 168 12.08 2.76 22.24
N GLU A 169 13.12 3.25 21.55
CA GLU A 169 14.46 3.43 22.13
C GLU A 169 14.47 4.35 23.36
N LEU A 170 13.70 5.44 23.32
CA LEU A 170 13.56 6.38 24.44
C LEU A 170 12.81 5.76 25.63
N ALA A 171 11.84 4.88 25.39
CA ALA A 171 11.06 4.22 26.44
C ALA A 171 11.83 3.08 27.13
N THR A 172 12.81 2.47 26.47
CA THR A 172 13.64 1.38 27.04
C THR A 172 14.87 1.87 27.80
N THR A 173 15.24 3.15 27.67
CA THR A 173 16.46 3.75 28.27
C THR A 173 16.17 4.64 29.48
N GLY A 174 14.89 4.80 29.87
CA GLY A 174 14.44 5.55 31.05
C GLY A 174 13.89 4.64 32.13
#